data_AF-A0A7R9L9W9-F1
#
_entry.id   AF-A0A7R9L9W9-F1
#
_cell.length_a   1.000
_cell.length_b   1.000
_cell.length_c   1.000
_cell.angle_alpha   90.00
_cell.angle_beta   90.00
_cell.angle_gamma   90.00
#
_symmetry.space_group_name_H-M   'P 1'
#
loop_
_entity.id
_entity.type
_entity.pdbx_description
1 polymer ?
#
loop_
_entity_poly.entity_id
_entity_poly.type
_entity_poly.pdbx_seq_one_letter_code
_entity_poly.pdbx_strand_id
1 'polypeptide(L)'
;MSNTQLLNQSWDYLSKQLTHFEESDDYLSKLTDALRVLRDQSFVEVLIEWYYDLYYTFINEELVPHFWSTFRNHQQLSEDTANTSTAGTTHAILFSTADHLFVSANKWINNVVLSRVFDTNGNYQQYVEMQMKMKSLLRSILLAEIPICFNQYLLSAYSLAFAVNQYQKNRANNSCELNGSVDMIEMDTKCGGCCQQTNDCLCQSISEDFLKFNQQLSELSLIEVISGDAITSVMHTCIDKHIYESCKGNFEVSCICNLKNWIDNTVINWVRFVYEMSSFGNSLSNLEERLTHFLYET
;
A
#
# COMPACT_ATOMS: atom_id res chain seq x y z
N MET A 1 38.99 7.13 -32.52
CA MET A 1 38.07 8.15 -31.97
C MET A 1 38.76 8.83 -30.82
N SER A 2 38.53 10.12 -30.58
CA SER A 2 39.06 10.77 -29.37
C SER A 2 38.37 10.18 -28.13
N ASN A 3 39.07 10.08 -27.00
CA ASN A 3 38.50 9.57 -25.74
C ASN A 3 37.22 10.32 -25.35
N THR A 4 37.15 11.62 -25.64
CA THR A 4 35.97 12.47 -25.41
C THR A 4 34.76 12.07 -26.24
N GLN A 5 34.95 11.69 -27.52
CA GLN A 5 33.85 11.22 -28.37
C GLN A 5 33.28 9.89 -27.90
N LEU A 6 34.16 8.99 -27.43
CA LEU A 6 33.73 7.69 -26.91
C LEU A 6 32.94 7.86 -25.60
N LEU A 7 33.41 8.72 -24.69
CA LEU A 7 32.71 9.04 -23.45
C LEU A 7 31.32 9.63 -23.70
N ASN A 8 31.19 10.62 -24.59
CA ASN A 8 29.90 11.22 -24.91
C ASN A 8 28.92 10.18 -25.49
N GLN A 9 29.39 9.31 -26.38
CA GLN A 9 28.53 8.26 -26.93
C GLN A 9 28.07 7.25 -25.87
N SER A 10 28.97 6.85 -24.96
CA SER A 10 28.62 5.97 -23.84
C SER A 10 27.64 6.63 -22.89
N TRP A 11 27.80 7.92 -22.60
CA TRP A 11 26.86 8.70 -21.78
C TRP A 11 25.48 8.82 -22.44
N ASP A 12 25.43 9.21 -23.71
CA ASP A 12 24.18 9.34 -24.47
C ASP A 12 23.43 8.01 -24.59
N TYR A 13 24.17 6.91 -24.69
CA TYR A 13 23.60 5.58 -24.68
C TYR A 13 23.02 5.24 -23.30
N LEU A 14 23.80 5.37 -22.23
CA LEU A 14 23.35 5.03 -20.87
C LEU A 14 22.18 5.89 -20.40
N SER A 15 22.22 7.20 -20.65
CA SER A 15 21.15 8.12 -20.30
C SER A 15 19.82 7.76 -20.97
N LYS A 16 19.85 7.36 -22.25
CA LYS A 16 18.67 6.84 -22.96
C LYS A 16 18.17 5.53 -22.35
N GLN A 17 19.06 4.59 -22.03
CA GLN A 17 18.66 3.29 -21.49
C GLN A 17 18.13 3.38 -20.05
N LEU A 18 18.66 4.31 -19.26
CA LEU A 18 18.16 4.58 -17.91
C LEU A 18 16.77 5.22 -17.90
N THR A 19 16.35 5.83 -19.01
CA THR A 19 15.07 6.56 -19.14
C THR A 19 14.06 5.89 -20.08
N HIS A 20 14.50 5.07 -21.02
CA HIS A 20 13.68 4.19 -21.84
C HIS A 20 13.75 2.78 -21.26
N PHE A 21 12.75 2.43 -20.46
CA PHE A 21 12.62 1.17 -19.72
C PHE A 21 12.36 -0.07 -20.63
N GLU A 22 12.99 -0.13 -21.82
CA GLU A 22 12.83 -1.19 -22.82
C GLU A 22 14.08 -2.09 -22.87
N GLU A 23 13.87 -3.40 -22.86
CA GLU A 23 14.95 -4.39 -23.00
C GLU A 23 14.99 -4.93 -24.45
N SER A 24 16.19 -5.03 -25.05
CA SER A 24 16.39 -5.75 -26.33
C SER A 24 17.60 -6.69 -26.22
N ASP A 25 17.70 -7.75 -27.03
CA ASP A 25 18.76 -8.76 -26.84
C ASP A 25 20.18 -8.30 -27.24
N ASP A 26 20.32 -7.27 -28.08
CA ASP A 26 21.63 -6.67 -28.49
C ASP A 26 22.14 -5.60 -27.50
N TYR A 27 21.49 -5.52 -26.34
CA TYR A 27 21.62 -4.47 -25.32
C TYR A 27 22.78 -4.70 -24.35
N LEU A 28 22.95 -5.94 -23.88
CA LEU A 28 23.84 -6.25 -22.75
C LEU A 28 25.32 -6.02 -23.06
N SER A 29 25.75 -6.31 -24.29
CA SER A 29 27.13 -6.13 -24.73
C SER A 29 27.49 -4.63 -24.80
N LYS A 30 26.65 -3.84 -25.48
CA LYS A 30 26.79 -2.38 -25.61
C LYS A 30 26.71 -1.67 -24.26
N LEU A 31 25.83 -2.12 -23.37
CA LEU A 31 25.72 -1.60 -22.01
C LEU A 31 27.02 -1.80 -21.22
N THR A 32 27.55 -3.03 -21.25
CA THR A 32 28.77 -3.38 -20.51
C THR A 32 29.97 -2.58 -21.03
N ASP A 33 30.08 -2.41 -22.35
CA ASP A 33 31.13 -1.59 -22.97
C ASP A 33 31.00 -0.11 -22.58
N ALA A 34 29.79 0.46 -22.60
CA ALA A 34 29.56 1.84 -22.20
C ALA A 34 29.89 2.07 -20.71
N LEU A 35 29.48 1.15 -19.82
CA LEU A 35 29.81 1.21 -18.40
C LEU A 35 31.31 1.11 -18.13
N ARG A 36 32.03 0.27 -18.91
CA ARG A 36 33.49 0.18 -18.81
C ARG A 36 34.14 1.53 -19.14
N VAL A 37 33.71 2.19 -20.23
CA VAL A 37 34.23 3.51 -20.62
C VAL A 37 34.00 4.56 -19.53
N LEU A 38 32.79 4.61 -18.93
CA LEU A 38 32.51 5.55 -17.85
C LEU A 38 33.34 5.26 -16.60
N ARG A 39 33.58 3.98 -16.29
CA ARG A 39 34.39 3.58 -15.13
C ARG A 39 35.86 3.94 -15.31
N ASP A 40 36.41 3.68 -16.49
CA ASP A 40 37.80 4.01 -16.82
C ASP A 40 38.08 5.52 -16.73
N GLN A 41 37.03 6.34 -16.85
CA GLN A 41 37.08 7.80 -16.71
C GLN A 41 36.52 8.32 -15.37
N SER A 42 36.13 7.44 -14.44
CA SER A 42 35.56 7.79 -13.12
C SER A 42 34.25 8.61 -13.15
N PHE A 43 33.39 8.42 -14.16
CA PHE A 43 32.10 9.13 -14.32
C PHE A 43 30.89 8.39 -13.73
N VAL A 44 31.09 7.25 -13.09
CA VAL A 44 29.98 6.42 -12.56
C VAL A 44 29.22 7.12 -11.43
N GLU A 45 29.91 7.82 -10.54
CA GLU A 45 29.28 8.57 -9.45
C GLU A 45 28.41 9.71 -9.98
N VAL A 46 28.89 10.43 -11.01
CA VAL A 46 28.14 11.49 -11.69
C VAL A 46 26.87 10.94 -12.36
N LEU A 47 26.94 9.73 -12.93
CA LEU A 47 25.76 9.07 -13.52
C LEU A 47 24.71 8.73 -12.44
N ILE A 48 25.14 8.28 -11.27
CA ILE A 48 24.25 7.94 -10.15
C ILE A 48 23.58 9.19 -9.59
N GLU A 49 24.33 10.27 -9.40
CA GLU A 49 23.78 11.57 -8.96
C GLU A 49 22.80 12.13 -9.99
N TRP A 50 23.17 12.12 -11.27
CA TRP A 50 22.28 12.54 -12.36
C TRP A 50 20.97 11.74 -12.39
N TYR A 51 21.05 10.42 -12.21
CA TYR A 51 19.86 9.57 -12.15
C TYR A 51 18.97 9.90 -10.94
N TYR A 52 19.58 10.19 -9.79
CA TYR A 52 18.84 10.61 -8.60
C TYR A 52 18.12 11.95 -8.82
N ASP A 53 18.77 12.93 -9.44
CA ASP A 53 18.19 14.23 -9.75
C ASP A 53 17.04 14.13 -10.74
N LEU A 54 17.15 13.25 -11.75
CA LEU A 54 16.05 12.96 -12.66
C LEU A 54 14.86 12.34 -11.92
N TYR A 55 15.12 11.37 -11.05
CA TYR A 55 14.08 10.73 -10.26
C TYR A 55 13.41 11.74 -9.30
N TYR A 56 14.18 12.61 -8.66
CA TYR A 56 13.65 13.70 -7.85
C TYR A 56 12.71 14.61 -8.66
N THR A 57 13.16 15.05 -9.82
CA THR A 57 12.39 15.92 -10.72
C THR A 57 11.09 15.24 -11.14
N PHE A 58 11.16 13.98 -11.55
CA PHE A 58 9.99 13.16 -11.91
C PHE A 58 9.00 13.04 -10.75
N ILE A 59 9.46 12.75 -9.53
CA ILE A 59 8.56 12.64 -8.37
C ILE A 59 7.89 13.97 -8.08
N ASN A 60 8.69 15.04 -8.04
CA ASN A 60 8.27 16.34 -7.56
C ASN A 60 7.36 17.08 -8.55
N GLU A 61 7.62 16.94 -9.85
CA GLU A 61 6.90 17.68 -10.90
C GLU A 61 5.76 16.88 -11.54
N GLU A 62 5.87 15.55 -11.57
CA GLU A 62 4.91 14.69 -12.28
C GLU A 62 4.18 13.75 -11.32
N LEU A 63 4.89 12.83 -10.67
CA LEU A 63 4.26 11.70 -9.99
C LEU A 63 3.40 12.09 -8.78
N VAL A 64 3.96 12.84 -7.84
CA VAL A 64 3.27 13.22 -6.58
C VAL A 64 2.15 14.23 -6.85
N PRO A 65 2.36 15.29 -7.65
CA PRO A 65 1.27 16.20 -8.00
C PRO A 65 0.12 15.48 -8.69
N HIS A 66 0.41 14.58 -9.64
CA HIS A 66 -0.61 13.78 -10.32
C HIS A 66 -1.37 12.89 -9.33
N PHE A 67 -0.66 12.16 -8.48
CA PHE A 67 -1.24 11.29 -7.44
C PHE A 67 -2.23 12.06 -6.55
N TRP A 68 -1.83 13.22 -6.03
CA TRP A 68 -2.69 14.02 -5.15
C TRP A 68 -3.81 14.78 -5.89
N SER A 69 -3.62 15.09 -7.17
CA SER A 69 -4.67 15.74 -7.97
C SER A 69 -5.92 14.86 -8.11
N THR A 70 -5.77 13.55 -8.21
CA THR A 70 -6.89 12.60 -8.34
C THR A 70 -7.86 12.69 -7.17
N PHE A 71 -7.35 12.74 -5.94
CA PHE A 71 -8.18 12.85 -4.73
C PHE A 71 -8.84 14.23 -4.60
N ARG A 72 -8.10 15.30 -4.90
CA ARG A 72 -8.60 16.68 -4.88
C ARG A 72 -9.74 16.87 -5.89
N ASN A 73 -9.58 16.37 -7.11
CA ASN A 73 -10.57 16.45 -8.18
C ASN A 73 -11.82 15.62 -7.85
N HIS A 74 -11.64 14.42 -7.30
CA HIS A 74 -12.78 13.58 -6.90
C HIS A 74 -13.58 14.21 -5.75
N GLN A 75 -12.92 14.84 -4.79
CA GLN A 75 -13.60 15.57 -3.72
C GLN A 75 -14.48 16.70 -4.29
N GLN A 76 -13.92 17.54 -5.17
CA GLN A 76 -14.66 18.64 -5.79
C GLN A 76 -15.89 18.15 -6.56
N LEU A 77 -15.73 17.09 -7.36
CA LEU A 77 -16.83 16.48 -8.11
C LEU A 77 -17.94 15.92 -7.20
N SER A 78 -17.57 15.32 -6.06
CA SER A 78 -18.55 14.79 -5.10
C SER A 78 -19.32 15.88 -4.36
N GLU A 79 -18.74 17.06 -4.14
CA GLU A 79 -19.43 18.21 -3.53
C GLU A 79 -20.45 18.82 -4.50
N ASP A 80 -20.13 18.85 -5.81
CA ASP A 80 -21.04 19.36 -6.85
C ASP A 80 -22.19 18.38 -7.19
N THR A 81 -22.03 17.09 -6.90
CA THR A 81 -23.00 16.02 -7.23
C THR A 81 -23.63 15.39 -5.99
N ALA A 82 -24.31 16.20 -5.17
CA ALA A 82 -24.89 15.82 -3.87
C ALA A 82 -25.94 14.66 -3.85
N ASN A 83 -26.22 13.95 -4.96
CA ASN A 83 -27.39 13.05 -5.08
C ASN A 83 -27.11 11.62 -5.62
N THR A 84 -25.87 11.19 -5.81
CA THR A 84 -25.57 9.81 -6.26
C THR A 84 -24.57 9.13 -5.37
N SER A 85 -24.79 7.84 -5.09
CA SER A 85 -24.08 6.97 -4.14
C SER A 85 -22.57 6.81 -4.44
N THR A 86 -21.76 7.83 -4.19
CA THR A 86 -20.29 7.88 -4.41
C THR A 86 -19.47 7.07 -3.40
N ALA A 87 -20.08 6.60 -2.31
CA ALA A 87 -19.40 5.75 -1.32
C ALA A 87 -18.88 4.42 -1.92
N GLY A 88 -19.53 3.91 -2.97
CA GLY A 88 -19.17 2.66 -3.63
C GLY A 88 -17.89 2.70 -4.49
N THR A 89 -17.39 3.88 -4.86
CA THR A 89 -16.25 4.03 -5.80
C THR A 89 -14.99 4.58 -5.16
N THR A 90 -15.07 5.02 -3.89
CA THR A 90 -13.99 5.71 -3.18
C THR A 90 -12.75 4.82 -2.98
N HIS A 91 -12.96 3.54 -2.64
CA HIS A 91 -11.87 2.57 -2.49
C HIS A 91 -11.22 2.20 -3.83
N ALA A 92 -12.01 2.10 -4.90
CA ALA A 92 -11.49 1.81 -6.25
C ALA A 92 -10.54 2.91 -6.74
N ILE A 93 -10.88 4.17 -6.47
CA ILE A 93 -10.00 5.32 -6.77
C ILE A 93 -8.70 5.23 -5.97
N LEU A 94 -8.79 4.95 -4.67
CA LEU A 94 -7.60 4.80 -3.83
C LEU A 94 -6.68 3.69 -4.36
N PHE A 95 -7.22 2.51 -4.64
CA PHE A 95 -6.43 1.36 -5.08
C PHE A 95 -5.82 1.57 -6.47
N SER A 96 -6.58 2.09 -7.44
CA SER A 96 -6.05 2.38 -8.78
C SER A 96 -4.99 3.48 -8.78
N THR A 97 -5.18 4.52 -7.97
CA THR A 97 -4.21 5.63 -7.86
C THR A 97 -2.92 5.17 -7.17
N ALA A 98 -3.02 4.32 -6.15
CA ALA A 98 -1.88 3.69 -5.50
C ALA A 98 -1.14 2.71 -6.41
N ASP A 99 -1.86 1.95 -7.26
CA ASP A 99 -1.25 1.07 -8.26
C ASP A 99 -0.42 1.87 -9.27
N HIS A 100 -0.96 2.99 -9.77
CA HIS A 100 -0.23 3.89 -10.65
C HIS A 100 1.03 4.46 -9.99
N LEU A 101 0.93 4.89 -8.72
CA LEU A 101 2.09 5.36 -7.93
C LEU A 101 3.16 4.28 -7.85
N PHE A 102 2.75 3.06 -7.50
CA PHE A 102 3.64 1.91 -7.33
C PHE A 102 4.35 1.54 -8.63
N VAL A 103 3.60 1.33 -9.71
CA VAL A 103 4.17 0.95 -11.02
C VAL A 103 5.14 2.01 -11.50
N SER A 104 4.76 3.30 -11.37
CA SER A 104 5.59 4.40 -11.84
C SER A 104 6.87 4.56 -11.03
N ALA A 105 6.78 4.55 -9.70
CA ALA A 105 7.97 4.63 -8.84
C ALA A 105 8.89 3.42 -9.01
N ASN A 106 8.35 2.21 -9.09
CA ASN A 106 9.15 0.99 -9.19
C ASN A 106 9.93 0.88 -10.50
N LYS A 107 9.46 1.45 -11.61
CA LYS A 107 10.25 1.52 -12.85
C LYS A 107 11.59 2.21 -12.62
N TRP A 108 11.61 3.23 -11.77
CA TRP A 108 12.83 3.96 -11.43
C TRP A 108 13.63 3.27 -10.32
N ILE A 109 12.96 2.80 -9.25
CA ILE A 109 13.62 2.19 -8.10
C ILE A 109 14.26 0.84 -8.46
N ASN A 110 13.56 0.01 -9.25
CA ASN A 110 14.02 -1.33 -9.65
C ASN A 110 14.57 -1.35 -11.07
N ASN A 111 15.24 -0.27 -11.48
CA ASN A 111 15.79 -0.15 -12.82
C ASN A 111 16.93 -1.16 -13.04
N VAL A 112 16.73 -2.08 -13.99
CA VAL A 112 17.68 -3.16 -14.32
C VAL A 112 19.00 -2.60 -14.84
N VAL A 113 18.98 -1.47 -15.56
CA VAL A 113 20.20 -0.80 -16.04
C VAL A 113 21.00 -0.30 -14.86
N LEU A 114 20.32 0.33 -13.90
CA LEU A 114 20.95 0.86 -12.70
C LEU A 114 21.56 -0.25 -11.85
N SER A 115 20.90 -1.40 -11.69
CA SER A 115 21.49 -2.53 -10.95
C SER A 115 22.83 -2.97 -11.56
N ARG A 116 22.96 -2.97 -12.90
CA ARG A 116 24.22 -3.27 -13.60
C ARG A 116 25.32 -2.25 -13.34
N VAL A 117 24.98 -0.99 -13.09
CA VAL A 117 25.96 0.04 -12.69
C VAL A 117 26.67 -0.38 -11.39
N PHE A 118 25.94 -1.02 -10.48
CA PHE A 118 26.42 -1.46 -9.17
C PHE A 118 26.91 -2.93 -9.11
N ASP A 119 26.68 -3.75 -10.13
CA ASP A 119 26.98 -5.20 -10.12
C ASP A 119 28.48 -5.56 -10.04
N THR A 120 29.39 -4.60 -10.13
CA THR A 120 30.82 -4.90 -10.15
C THR A 120 31.43 -4.94 -8.75
N ASN A 121 32.06 -6.06 -8.42
CA ASN A 121 32.82 -6.35 -7.19
C ASN A 121 32.01 -6.53 -5.89
N GLY A 122 30.74 -6.94 -5.96
CA GLY A 122 29.96 -7.22 -4.75
C GLY A 122 29.28 -6.00 -4.12
N ASN A 123 29.18 -4.89 -4.87
CA ASN A 123 28.53 -3.65 -4.45
C ASN A 123 26.99 -3.69 -4.52
N TYR A 124 26.37 -4.88 -4.54
CA TYR A 124 24.91 -5.02 -4.51
C TYR A 124 24.28 -4.29 -3.29
N GLN A 125 25.01 -4.22 -2.17
CA GLN A 125 24.58 -3.46 -1.00
C GLN A 125 24.38 -1.96 -1.31
N GLN A 126 25.24 -1.34 -2.12
CA GLN A 126 25.11 0.06 -2.51
C GLN A 126 23.89 0.32 -3.39
N TYR A 127 23.56 -0.64 -4.27
CA TYR A 127 22.31 -0.58 -5.03
C TYR A 127 21.10 -0.61 -4.11
N VAL A 128 21.08 -1.54 -3.14
CA VAL A 128 19.99 -1.63 -2.15
C VAL A 128 19.90 -0.35 -1.30
N GLU A 129 21.02 0.21 -0.87
CA GLU A 129 21.06 1.51 -0.16
C GLU A 129 20.52 2.66 -1.02
N MET A 130 20.84 2.67 -2.32
CA MET A 130 20.29 3.63 -3.27
C MET A 130 18.78 3.48 -3.41
N GLN A 131 18.27 2.26 -3.54
CA GLN A 131 16.83 1.99 -3.57
C GLN A 131 16.13 2.49 -2.29
N MET A 132 16.75 2.26 -1.12
CA MET A 132 16.22 2.79 0.14
C MET A 132 16.20 4.33 0.16
N LYS A 133 17.26 4.99 -0.34
CA LYS A 133 17.29 6.47 -0.47
C LYS A 133 16.20 6.98 -1.41
N MET A 134 15.96 6.31 -2.53
CA MET A 134 14.90 6.66 -3.48
C MET A 134 13.50 6.47 -2.89
N LYS A 135 13.26 5.38 -2.15
CA LYS A 135 12.01 5.16 -1.40
C LYS A 135 11.79 6.23 -0.32
N SER A 136 12.85 6.57 0.42
CA SER A 136 12.82 7.61 1.45
C SER A 136 12.52 9.00 0.86
N LEU A 137 13.10 9.32 -0.31
CA LEU A 137 12.81 10.55 -1.03
C LEU A 137 11.34 10.62 -1.46
N LEU A 138 10.85 9.56 -2.12
CA LEU A 138 9.45 9.45 -2.51
C LEU A 138 8.53 9.66 -1.31
N ARG A 139 8.78 8.95 -0.21
CA ARG A 139 8.03 9.07 1.04
C ARG A 139 8.02 10.51 1.55
N SER A 140 9.17 11.18 1.57
CA SER A 140 9.28 12.54 2.09
C SER A 140 8.47 13.53 1.26
N ILE A 141 8.57 13.46 -0.07
CA ILE A 141 7.85 14.35 -0.99
C ILE A 141 6.35 14.06 -0.95
N LEU A 142 5.97 12.79 -1.01
CA LEU A 142 4.57 12.36 -0.97
C LEU A 142 3.87 12.87 0.30
N LEU A 143 4.50 12.69 1.47
CA LEU A 143 3.92 13.09 2.76
C LEU A 143 3.91 14.60 2.98
N ALA A 144 4.84 15.35 2.36
CA ALA A 144 4.86 16.81 2.45
C ALA A 144 3.62 17.46 1.83
N GLU A 145 2.99 16.80 0.85
CA GLU A 145 1.84 17.33 0.12
C GLU A 145 0.51 16.64 0.45
N ILE A 146 0.43 15.91 1.56
CA ILE A 146 -0.76 15.11 1.90
C ILE A 146 -2.04 15.97 1.98
N PRO A 147 -3.06 15.71 1.13
CA PRO A 147 -4.34 16.43 1.18
C PRO A 147 -5.13 16.06 2.44
N ILE A 148 -5.80 17.04 3.03
CA ILE A 148 -6.61 16.87 4.26
C ILE A 148 -7.70 15.80 4.09
N CYS A 149 -8.28 15.70 2.89
CA CYS A 149 -9.33 14.73 2.58
C CYS A 149 -8.85 13.28 2.52
N PHE A 150 -7.55 13.04 2.32
CA PHE A 150 -7.02 11.72 2.02
C PHE A 150 -7.26 10.71 3.15
N ASN A 151 -7.19 11.16 4.42
CA ASN A 151 -7.46 10.32 5.58
C ASN A 151 -8.88 9.72 5.56
N GLN A 152 -9.85 10.40 4.95
CA GLN A 152 -11.22 9.88 4.81
C GLN A 152 -11.28 8.73 3.80
N TYR A 153 -10.53 8.81 2.69
CA TYR A 153 -10.43 7.73 1.71
C TYR A 153 -9.80 6.48 2.34
N LEU A 154 -8.71 6.66 3.08
CA LEU A 154 -8.05 5.58 3.81
C LEU A 154 -9.01 4.96 4.84
N LEU A 155 -9.58 5.78 5.74
CA LEU A 155 -10.48 5.28 6.77
C LEU A 155 -11.66 4.51 6.15
N SER A 156 -12.24 5.03 5.07
CA SER A 156 -13.33 4.35 4.37
C SER A 156 -12.89 3.00 3.78
N ALA A 157 -11.71 2.94 3.15
CA ALA A 157 -11.20 1.71 2.55
C ALA A 157 -10.85 0.65 3.59
N TYR A 158 -10.15 1.02 4.68
CA TYR A 158 -9.84 0.10 5.78
C TYR A 158 -11.10 -0.36 6.51
N SER A 159 -12.09 0.53 6.71
CA SER A 159 -13.38 0.16 7.30
C SER A 159 -14.13 -0.86 6.45
N LEU A 160 -14.17 -0.64 5.12
CA LEU A 160 -14.78 -1.56 4.17
C LEU A 160 -14.06 -2.92 4.15
N ALA A 161 -12.73 -2.90 4.10
CA ALA A 161 -11.93 -4.12 4.12
C ALA A 161 -12.13 -4.93 5.41
N PHE A 162 -12.25 -4.25 6.56
CA PHE A 162 -12.58 -4.89 7.83
C PHE A 162 -13.96 -5.55 7.77
N ALA A 163 -15.00 -4.83 7.34
CA ALA A 163 -16.36 -5.38 7.20
C ALA A 163 -16.41 -6.60 6.25
N VAL A 164 -15.71 -6.52 5.10
CA VAL A 164 -15.57 -7.63 4.15
C VAL A 164 -14.89 -8.83 4.80
N ASN A 165 -13.80 -8.64 5.53
CA ASN A 165 -13.08 -9.73 6.22
C ASN A 165 -13.96 -10.42 7.27
N GLN A 166 -14.70 -9.65 8.08
CA GLN A 166 -15.63 -10.21 9.07
C GLN A 166 -16.75 -11.02 8.39
N TYR A 167 -17.33 -10.47 7.33
CA TYR A 167 -18.39 -11.15 6.59
C TYR A 167 -17.91 -12.48 5.98
N GLN A 168 -16.72 -12.49 5.38
CA GLN A 168 -16.13 -13.71 4.81
C GLN A 168 -15.84 -14.77 5.88
N LYS A 169 -15.30 -14.38 7.04
CA LYS A 169 -15.04 -15.30 8.17
C LYS A 169 -16.34 -15.90 8.73
N ASN A 170 -17.36 -15.07 8.92
CA ASN A 170 -18.66 -15.53 9.42
C ASN A 170 -19.34 -16.50 8.43
N ARG A 171 -19.22 -16.24 7.13
CA ARG A 171 -19.72 -17.15 6.09
C ARG A 171 -18.98 -18.48 6.07
N ALA A 172 -17.66 -18.48 6.24
CA ALA A 172 -16.85 -19.69 6.32
C ALA A 172 -17.23 -20.55 7.55
N ASN A 173 -17.38 -19.92 8.72
CA ASN A 173 -17.78 -20.62 9.95
C ASN A 173 -19.20 -21.20 9.85
N ASN A 174 -20.16 -20.43 9.32
CA ASN A 174 -21.54 -20.89 9.14
C ASN A 174 -21.64 -22.01 8.09
N SER A 175 -20.75 -22.06 7.10
CA SER A 175 -20.73 -23.15 6.11
C SER A 175 -20.27 -24.50 6.68
N CYS A 176 -19.60 -24.52 7.83
CA CYS A 176 -19.21 -25.74 8.53
C CYS A 176 -20.27 -26.24 9.54
N GLU A 177 -21.24 -25.41 9.92
CA GLU A 177 -22.29 -25.77 10.91
C GLU A 177 -23.66 -26.11 10.28
N LEU A 178 -23.82 -25.94 8.96
CA LEU A 178 -25.07 -26.22 8.26
C LEU A 178 -25.23 -27.70 7.88
N ASN A 179 -25.41 -28.54 8.89
CA ASN A 179 -26.08 -29.85 8.77
C ASN A 179 -27.40 -29.90 9.56
N GLY A 180 -27.99 -28.76 9.91
CA GLY A 180 -29.35 -28.76 10.47
C GLY A 180 -29.77 -27.45 11.12
N SER A 181 -30.38 -26.56 10.34
CA SER A 181 -31.56 -25.75 10.72
C SER A 181 -31.76 -24.67 9.67
N VAL A 182 -32.81 -24.85 8.85
CA VAL A 182 -33.34 -23.83 7.96
C VAL A 182 -34.33 -23.03 8.78
N ASP A 183 -33.86 -22.03 9.50
CA ASP A 183 -34.72 -21.00 10.07
C ASP A 183 -34.49 -19.67 9.36
N MET A 184 -35.62 -19.11 8.92
CA MET A 184 -35.74 -17.94 8.06
C MET A 184 -35.11 -16.70 8.69
N ILE A 185 -33.97 -16.27 8.18
CA ILE A 185 -33.45 -14.91 8.39
C ILE A 185 -33.80 -14.12 7.12
N GLU A 186 -34.44 -12.97 7.32
CA GLU A 186 -34.87 -12.02 6.30
C GLU A 186 -33.85 -11.95 5.14
N MET A 187 -34.34 -12.08 3.90
CA MET A 187 -33.53 -11.90 2.69
C MET A 187 -33.09 -10.45 2.63
N ASP A 188 -32.01 -10.13 3.35
CA ASP A 188 -31.30 -8.88 3.18
C ASP A 188 -30.79 -8.89 1.74
N THR A 189 -31.41 -8.07 0.87
CA THR A 189 -31.10 -8.05 -0.56
C THR A 189 -29.68 -7.56 -0.86
N LYS A 190 -28.96 -7.13 0.19
CA LYS A 190 -27.61 -6.60 0.14
C LYS A 190 -26.65 -7.49 0.92
N CYS A 191 -25.44 -7.62 0.42
CA CYS A 191 -24.32 -8.27 1.07
C CYS A 191 -23.94 -7.50 2.35
N GLY A 192 -23.91 -8.19 3.50
CA GLY A 192 -23.49 -7.61 4.78
C GLY A 192 -22.02 -7.19 4.88
N GLY A 193 -21.19 -7.49 3.86
CA GLY A 193 -19.80 -7.05 3.76
C GLY A 193 -19.64 -5.81 2.87
N CYS A 194 -19.82 -5.98 1.56
CA CYS A 194 -19.60 -4.91 0.57
C CYS A 194 -20.81 -4.00 0.31
N CYS A 195 -21.95 -4.26 0.97
CA CYS A 195 -23.22 -3.54 0.82
C CYS A 195 -23.82 -3.50 -0.61
N GLN A 196 -23.25 -4.26 -1.55
CA GLN A 196 -23.79 -4.48 -2.89
C GLN A 196 -24.95 -5.47 -2.87
N GLN A 197 -25.71 -5.58 -3.96
CA GLN A 197 -26.74 -6.62 -4.06
C GLN A 197 -26.12 -8.02 -3.87
N THR A 198 -26.83 -8.93 -3.22
CA THR A 198 -26.30 -10.27 -2.88
C THR A 198 -25.84 -11.05 -4.11
N ASN A 199 -26.46 -10.82 -5.28
CA ASN A 199 -26.07 -11.43 -6.56
C ASN A 199 -24.83 -10.78 -7.20
N ASP A 200 -24.49 -9.54 -6.82
CA ASP A 200 -23.39 -8.75 -7.35
C ASP A 200 -22.33 -8.49 -6.25
N CYS A 201 -22.12 -9.47 -5.37
CA CYS A 201 -21.20 -9.36 -4.25
C CYS A 201 -19.74 -9.22 -4.74
N LEU A 202 -19.06 -8.15 -4.31
CA LEU A 202 -17.67 -7.84 -4.67
C LEU A 202 -16.65 -8.12 -3.55
N CYS A 203 -17.06 -8.78 -2.46
CA CYS A 203 -16.20 -9.01 -1.29
C CYS A 203 -14.85 -9.67 -1.64
N GLN A 204 -14.83 -10.60 -2.60
CA GLN A 204 -13.58 -11.25 -3.00
C GLN A 204 -12.63 -10.28 -3.69
N SER A 205 -13.10 -9.54 -4.70
CA SER A 205 -12.31 -8.53 -5.42
C SER A 205 -11.79 -7.46 -4.47
N ILE A 206 -12.66 -6.94 -3.59
CA ILE A 206 -12.28 -5.90 -2.62
C ILE A 206 -11.16 -6.40 -1.69
N SER A 207 -11.22 -7.66 -1.24
CA SER A 207 -10.20 -8.26 -0.39
C SER A 207 -8.86 -8.40 -1.12
N GLU A 208 -8.88 -8.86 -2.37
CA GLU A 208 -7.69 -9.00 -3.22
C GLU A 208 -7.05 -7.65 -3.54
N ASP A 209 -7.86 -6.65 -3.94
CA ASP A 209 -7.40 -5.30 -4.24
C ASP A 209 -6.81 -4.62 -2.99
N PHE A 210 -7.42 -4.84 -1.83
CA PHE A 210 -6.94 -4.30 -0.56
C PHE A 210 -5.60 -4.93 -0.13
N LEU A 211 -5.44 -6.25 -0.29
CA LEU A 211 -4.16 -6.92 -0.04
C LEU A 211 -3.07 -6.41 -0.98
N LYS A 212 -3.38 -6.30 -2.28
CA LYS A 212 -2.47 -5.73 -3.28
C LYS A 212 -2.06 -4.31 -2.89
N PHE A 213 -3.02 -3.47 -2.51
CA PHE A 213 -2.76 -2.11 -2.04
C PHE A 213 -1.79 -2.07 -0.84
N ASN A 214 -2.04 -2.88 0.20
CA ASN A 214 -1.15 -2.95 1.36
C ASN A 214 0.25 -3.46 0.99
N GLN A 215 0.35 -4.44 0.10
CA GLN A 215 1.63 -4.93 -0.39
C GLN A 215 2.41 -3.84 -1.11
N GLN A 216 1.76 -3.08 -2.00
CA GLN A 216 2.38 -1.98 -2.74
C GLN A 216 2.90 -0.89 -1.79
N LEU A 217 2.12 -0.52 -0.78
CA LEU A 217 2.56 0.42 0.25
C LEU A 217 3.72 -0.12 1.10
N SER A 218 3.72 -1.41 1.42
CA SER A 218 4.79 -2.07 2.17
C SER A 218 6.11 -2.05 1.39
N GLU A 219 6.06 -2.41 0.11
CA GLU A 219 7.22 -2.44 -0.78
C GLU A 219 7.84 -1.04 -0.98
N LEU A 220 7.03 0.01 -1.00
CA LEU A 220 7.47 1.41 -1.03
C LEU A 220 7.85 1.98 0.36
N SER A 221 7.74 1.19 1.44
CA SER A 221 8.00 1.62 2.82
C SER A 221 7.10 2.77 3.29
N LEU A 222 5.84 2.74 2.85
CA LEU A 222 4.80 3.74 3.12
C LEU A 222 3.69 3.26 4.07
N ILE A 223 3.46 1.94 4.18
CA ILE A 223 2.28 1.38 4.87
C ILE A 223 2.12 1.90 6.31
N GLU A 224 3.18 1.93 7.11
CA GLU A 224 3.09 2.34 8.51
C GLU A 224 2.68 3.80 8.66
N VAL A 225 3.20 4.68 7.81
CA VAL A 225 2.93 6.13 7.91
C VAL A 225 1.61 6.51 7.29
N ILE A 226 1.24 5.88 6.17
CA ILE A 226 0.02 6.19 5.44
C ILE A 226 -1.18 5.56 6.15
N SER A 227 -1.05 4.31 6.57
CA SER A 227 -2.20 3.51 6.99
C SER A 227 -2.33 3.38 8.50
N GLY A 228 -1.29 3.70 9.27
CA GLY A 228 -1.27 3.51 10.73
C GLY A 228 -2.49 4.12 11.43
N ASP A 229 -2.77 5.40 11.18
CA ASP A 229 -3.88 6.11 11.81
C ASP A 229 -5.25 5.54 11.41
N ALA A 230 -5.40 5.14 10.14
CA ALA A 230 -6.64 4.52 9.65
C ALA A 230 -6.87 3.15 10.28
N ILE A 231 -5.84 2.30 10.35
CA ILE A 231 -5.88 1.00 11.00
C ILE A 231 -6.26 1.16 12.47
N THR A 232 -5.57 2.06 13.19
CA THR A 232 -5.85 2.36 14.60
C THR A 232 -7.29 2.84 14.80
N SER A 233 -7.78 3.76 13.96
CA SER A 233 -9.16 4.25 14.04
C SER A 233 -10.21 3.15 13.82
N VAL A 234 -9.98 2.26 12.85
CA VAL A 234 -10.87 1.11 12.59
C VAL A 234 -10.87 0.15 13.79
N MET A 235 -9.70 -0.13 14.35
CA MET A 235 -9.58 -0.99 15.54
C MET A 235 -10.35 -0.42 16.72
N HIS A 236 -10.12 0.85 17.08
CA HIS A 236 -10.81 1.50 18.20
C HIS A 236 -12.33 1.50 18.00
N THR A 237 -12.79 1.94 16.82
CA THR A 237 -14.23 1.97 16.51
C THR A 237 -14.86 0.58 16.61
N CYS A 238 -14.15 -0.46 16.16
CA CYS A 238 -14.65 -1.83 16.23
C CYS A 238 -14.70 -2.35 17.67
N ILE A 239 -13.68 -2.07 18.47
CA ILE A 239 -13.61 -2.48 19.88
C ILE A 239 -14.74 -1.79 20.66
N ASP A 240 -14.89 -0.47 20.52
CA ASP A 240 -15.94 0.31 21.19
C ASP A 240 -17.33 -0.23 20.86
N LYS A 241 -17.59 -0.50 19.57
CA LYS A 241 -18.86 -1.06 19.12
C LYS A 241 -19.12 -2.44 19.75
N HIS A 242 -18.12 -3.33 19.76
CA HIS A 242 -18.28 -4.67 20.30
C HIS A 242 -18.45 -4.67 21.83
N ILE A 243 -17.74 -3.80 22.55
CA ILE A 243 -17.92 -3.59 23.99
C ILE A 243 -19.34 -3.09 24.27
N TYR A 244 -19.80 -2.09 23.53
CA TYR A 244 -21.15 -1.56 23.68
C TYR A 244 -22.22 -2.64 23.45
N GLU A 245 -22.09 -3.45 22.40
CA GLU A 245 -23.05 -4.51 22.09
C GLU A 245 -23.02 -5.66 23.12
N SER A 246 -21.85 -6.01 23.64
CA SER A 246 -21.67 -7.17 24.53
C SER A 246 -21.92 -6.87 26.00
N CYS A 247 -21.63 -5.65 26.46
CA CYS A 247 -21.68 -5.27 27.87
C CYS A 247 -22.93 -4.46 28.23
N LYS A 248 -23.61 -3.84 27.27
CA LYS A 248 -24.78 -3.01 27.56
C LYS A 248 -25.90 -3.85 28.18
N GLY A 249 -26.24 -3.53 29.42
CA GLY A 249 -27.32 -4.19 30.16
C GLY A 249 -26.93 -5.52 30.80
N ASN A 250 -25.67 -5.96 30.67
CA ASN A 250 -25.18 -7.19 31.28
C ASN A 250 -24.16 -6.87 32.38
N PHE A 251 -24.63 -6.74 33.62
CA PHE A 251 -23.80 -6.39 34.79
C PHE A 251 -23.48 -7.59 35.68
N GLU A 252 -24.08 -8.75 35.42
CA GLU A 252 -23.98 -9.94 36.28
C GLU A 252 -22.84 -10.87 35.85
N VAL A 253 -22.37 -10.76 34.60
CA VAL A 253 -21.33 -11.60 34.02
C VAL A 253 -20.11 -10.77 33.63
N SER A 254 -18.91 -11.21 34.03
CA SER A 254 -17.68 -10.59 33.55
C SER A 254 -17.49 -10.86 32.06
N CYS A 255 -17.49 -9.79 31.25
CA CYS A 255 -17.25 -9.87 29.81
C CYS A 255 -15.75 -9.90 29.44
N ILE A 256 -14.85 -9.65 30.40
CA ILE A 256 -13.42 -9.38 30.14
C ILE A 256 -12.74 -10.53 29.37
N CYS A 257 -12.92 -11.78 29.81
CA CYS A 257 -12.31 -12.93 29.13
C CYS A 257 -12.83 -13.12 27.70
N ASN A 258 -14.13 -12.88 27.50
CA ASN A 258 -14.76 -13.00 26.18
C ASN A 258 -14.29 -11.89 25.23
N LEU A 259 -14.20 -10.66 25.75
CA LEU A 259 -13.68 -9.51 25.00
C LEU A 259 -12.22 -9.71 24.60
N LYS A 260 -11.37 -10.19 25.52
CA LYS A 260 -9.96 -10.49 25.21
C LYS A 260 -9.84 -11.55 24.11
N ASN A 261 -10.56 -12.66 24.26
CA ASN A 261 -10.58 -13.72 23.24
C ASN A 261 -11.08 -13.20 21.90
N TRP A 262 -12.06 -12.30 21.89
CA TRP A 262 -12.56 -11.69 20.67
C TRP A 262 -11.55 -10.75 20.02
N ILE A 263 -10.83 -9.90 20.79
CA ILE A 263 -9.78 -9.04 20.25
C ILE A 263 -8.68 -9.87 19.59
N ASP A 264 -8.21 -10.92 20.26
CA ASP A 264 -7.18 -11.82 19.74
C ASP A 264 -7.61 -12.49 18.43
N ASN A 265 -8.85 -12.98 18.36
CA ASN A 265 -9.33 -13.74 17.20
C ASN A 265 -9.82 -12.85 16.04
N THR A 266 -10.23 -11.63 16.33
CA THR A 266 -10.91 -10.75 15.38
C THR A 266 -10.02 -9.60 14.94
N VAL A 267 -9.60 -8.77 15.90
CA VAL A 267 -8.89 -7.52 15.65
C VAL A 267 -7.43 -7.82 15.31
N ILE A 268 -6.73 -8.57 16.17
CA ILE A 268 -5.32 -8.91 15.96
C ILE A 268 -5.13 -9.74 14.69
N ASN A 269 -6.00 -10.72 14.44
CA ASN A 269 -5.94 -11.49 13.20
C ASN A 269 -6.22 -10.64 11.94
N TRP A 270 -7.06 -9.61 12.03
CA TRP A 270 -7.24 -8.68 10.91
C TRP A 270 -6.01 -7.79 10.71
N VAL A 271 -5.39 -7.32 11.79
CA VAL A 271 -4.12 -6.57 11.68
C VAL A 271 -3.03 -7.44 11.06
N ARG A 272 -2.93 -8.71 11.47
CA ARG A 272 -2.03 -9.69 10.82
C ARG A 272 -2.33 -9.82 9.33
N PHE A 273 -3.60 -9.88 8.94
CA PHE A 273 -4.02 -9.92 7.53
C PHE A 273 -3.63 -8.63 6.77
N VAL A 274 -3.78 -7.45 7.37
CA VAL A 274 -3.35 -6.17 6.78
C VAL A 274 -1.84 -6.15 6.53
N TYR A 275 -1.07 -6.71 7.46
CA TYR A 275 0.39 -6.72 7.45
C TYR A 275 1.02 -8.03 6.98
N GLU A 276 0.24 -8.97 6.43
CA GLU A 276 0.63 -10.37 6.18
C GLU A 276 1.88 -10.49 5.28
N MET A 277 2.14 -9.47 4.47
CA MET A 277 3.25 -9.38 3.51
C MET A 277 4.37 -8.41 3.95
N SER A 278 4.26 -7.82 5.14
CA SER A 278 5.25 -6.90 5.70
C SER A 278 6.05 -7.59 6.81
N SER A 279 7.32 -7.21 6.97
CA SER A 279 8.23 -7.77 7.99
C SER A 279 7.88 -7.30 9.42
N PHE A 280 6.59 -7.30 9.78
CA PHE A 280 6.01 -6.61 10.94
C PHE A 280 6.10 -7.36 12.28
N GLY A 281 6.87 -8.46 12.33
CA GLY A 281 6.88 -9.40 13.46
C GLY A 281 7.14 -8.77 14.84
N ASN A 282 8.00 -7.73 14.91
CA ASN A 282 8.33 -7.06 16.19
C ASN A 282 7.37 -5.92 16.56
N SER A 283 6.63 -5.35 15.61
CA SER A 283 5.69 -4.25 15.87
C SER A 283 4.31 -4.79 16.30
N LEU A 284 4.00 -6.03 15.92
CA LEU A 284 2.75 -6.69 16.29
C LEU A 284 2.63 -6.95 17.79
N SER A 285 3.70 -7.38 18.48
CA SER A 285 3.67 -7.60 19.93
C SER A 285 3.42 -6.31 20.72
N ASN A 286 4.00 -5.19 20.27
CA ASN A 286 3.77 -3.88 20.87
C ASN A 286 2.34 -3.40 20.62
N LEU A 287 1.76 -3.72 19.47
CA LEU A 287 0.38 -3.41 19.13
C LEU A 287 -0.61 -4.25 19.95
N GLU A 288 -0.33 -5.53 20.17
CA GLU A 288 -1.12 -6.40 21.06
C GLU A 288 -1.14 -5.87 22.51
N GLU A 289 0.00 -5.39 23.02
CA GLU A 289 0.09 -4.77 24.36
C GLU A 289 -0.72 -3.48 24.44
N ARG A 290 -0.63 -2.60 23.42
CA ARG A 290 -1.40 -1.35 23.34
C ARG A 290 -2.90 -1.59 23.23
N LEU A 291 -3.33 -2.59 22.45
CA LEU A 291 -4.74 -2.97 22.34
C LEU A 291 -5.29 -3.53 23.65
N THR A 292 -4.47 -4.31 24.36
CA THR A 292 -4.83 -4.82 25.69
C THR A 292 -5.02 -3.67 26.67
N HIS A 293 -4.12 -2.68 26.68
CA HIS A 293 -4.28 -1.48 27.51
C HIS A 293 -5.56 -0.71 27.17
N PHE A 294 -5.81 -0.48 25.87
CA PHE A 294 -7.01 0.22 25.40
C PHE A 294 -8.32 -0.45 25.87
N LEU A 295 -8.38 -1.79 25.86
CA LEU A 295 -9.53 -2.54 26.37
C LEU A 295 -9.80 -2.28 27.86
N TYR A 296 -8.77 -2.05 28.68
CA TYR A 296 -8.96 -1.79 30.11
C TYR A 296 -9.34 -0.33 30.41
N GLU A 297 -9.11 0.59 29.49
CA GLU A 297 -9.48 2.01 29.64
C GLU A 297 -10.89 2.34 29.15
N THR A 298 -11.45 1.50 28.27
CA THR A 298 -12.76 1.68 27.60
C THR A 298 -13.89 1.03 28.39
#